data_AF-A0A7S6MR83-F1
#
_entry.id   AF-A0A7S6MR83-F1
#
_cell.length_a   1.000
_cell.length_b   1.000
_cell.length_c   1.000
_cell.angle_alpha   90.00
_cell.angle_beta   90.00
_cell.angle_gamma   90.00
#
_symmetry.space_group_name_H-M   'P 1'
#
loop_
_entity.id
_entity.type
_entity.pdbx_description
1 polymer ?
#
loop_
_entity_poly.entity_id
_entity_poly.type
_entity_poly.pdbx_seq_one_letter_code
_entity_poly.pdbx_strand_id
1 'polypeptide(L)' 'MKASELREKSLTELNKELITLLKVQFGLRMQLATQQLSNTSQLKAVRKDIARIKTVIKQKVN' A
#
# COMPACT_ATOMS: atom_id res chain seq x y z
N MET A 1 4.80 7.38 0.27
CA MET A 1 3.57 8.19 0.14
C MET A 1 3.51 9.26 1.23
N LYS A 2 3.24 10.54 0.87
CA LYS A 2 2.94 11.60 1.86
C LYS A 2 1.46 11.55 2.22
N ALA A 3 1.15 11.78 3.50
CA ALA A 3 -0.23 11.66 4.02
C ALA A 3 -1.19 12.72 3.43
N SER A 4 -0.65 13.84 2.96
CA SER A 4 -1.41 14.95 2.36
C SER A 4 -2.11 14.53 1.07
N GLU A 5 -1.36 13.91 0.16
CA GLU A 5 -1.85 13.45 -1.16
C GLU A 5 -2.91 12.35 -1.03
N LEU A 6 -2.85 11.53 0.04
CA LEU A 6 -3.84 10.49 0.29
C LEU A 6 -5.17 11.04 0.80
N ARG A 7 -5.18 12.20 1.47
CA ARG A 7 -6.41 12.81 1.98
C ARG A 7 -7.22 13.51 0.89
N GLU A 8 -6.58 14.02 -0.15
CA GLU A 8 -7.24 14.71 -1.26
C GLU A 8 -7.96 13.73 -2.20
N LYS A 9 -7.47 12.50 -2.35
CA LYS A 9 -8.06 11.47 -3.23
C LYS A 9 -9.43 10.98 -2.78
N SER A 10 -10.30 10.65 -3.73
CA SER A 10 -11.65 10.13 -3.44
C SER A 10 -11.62 8.73 -2.82
N LEU A 11 -12.68 8.32 -2.10
CA LEU A 11 -12.81 6.96 -1.53
C LEU A 11 -12.65 5.87 -2.60
N THR A 12 -13.14 6.11 -3.80
CA THR A 12 -13.03 5.16 -4.93
C THR A 12 -11.59 5.04 -5.44
N GLU A 13 -10.85 6.15 -5.49
CA GLU A 13 -9.45 6.17 -5.89
C GLU A 13 -8.55 5.51 -4.84
N LEU A 14 -8.82 5.76 -3.56
CA LEU A 14 -8.11 5.10 -2.45
C LEU A 14 -8.29 3.58 -2.49
N ASN A 15 -9.50 3.10 -2.81
CA ASN A 15 -9.75 1.66 -2.97
C ASN A 15 -9.03 1.07 -4.19
N LYS A 16 -8.98 1.79 -5.33
CA LYS A 16 -8.20 1.37 -6.50
C LYS A 16 -6.71 1.27 -6.17
N GLU A 17 -6.17 2.28 -5.48
CA GLU A 17 -4.77 2.33 -5.09
C GLU A 17 -4.40 1.24 -4.07
N LEU A 18 -5.32 0.93 -3.13
CA LEU A 18 -5.21 -0.21 -2.23
C LEU A 18 -5.04 -1.53 -2.98
N ILE A 19 -5.88 -1.78 -3.99
CA ILE A 19 -5.83 -3.01 -4.80
C ILE A 19 -4.49 -3.10 -5.55
N THR A 20 -4.03 -1.99 -6.13
CA THR A 20 -2.74 -1.94 -6.82
C THR A 20 -1.58 -2.26 -5.87
N LEU A 21 -1.56 -1.67 -4.68
CA LEU A 21 -0.53 -1.95 -3.68
C LEU A 21 -0.57 -3.38 -3.15
N LEU A 22 -1.75 -4.00 -3.05
CA LEU A 22 -1.89 -5.41 -2.68
C LEU A 22 -1.28 -6.34 -3.74
N LYS A 23 -1.44 -6.03 -5.04
CA LYS A 23 -0.79 -6.77 -6.12
C LYS A 23 0.74 -6.65 -6.04
N VAL A 24 1.25 -5.45 -5.77
CA VAL A 24 2.69 -5.22 -5.57
C VAL A 24 3.20 -6.00 -4.36
N GLN A 25 2.46 -5.98 -3.25
CA GLN A 25 2.80 -6.77 -2.05
C GLN A 25 2.87 -8.26 -2.37
N PHE A 26 1.93 -8.79 -3.16
CA PHE A 26 1.92 -10.18 -3.57
C PHE A 26 3.15 -10.54 -4.40
N GLY A 27 3.49 -9.72 -5.41
CA GLY A 27 4.70 -9.89 -6.21
C GLY A 27 5.98 -9.89 -5.37
N LEU A 28 6.10 -8.94 -4.43
CA LEU A 28 7.25 -8.88 -3.51
C LEU A 28 7.33 -10.10 -2.58
N ARG A 29 6.19 -10.66 -2.15
CA ARG A 29 6.16 -11.90 -1.35
C ARG A 29 6.57 -13.11 -2.19
N MET A 30 6.18 -13.18 -3.46
CA MET A 30 6.66 -14.24 -4.35
C MET A 30 8.17 -14.13 -4.61
N GLN A 31 8.68 -12.93 -4.86
CA GLN A 31 10.12 -12.69 -5.00
C GLN A 31 10.92 -13.02 -3.74
N LEU A 32 10.32 -12.79 -2.56
CA LEU A 32 10.91 -13.22 -1.28
C LEU A 32 10.98 -14.75 -1.19
N ALA A 33 9.93 -15.45 -1.62
CA ALA A 33 9.87 -16.91 -1.60
C ALA A 33 10.89 -17.54 -2.57
N THR A 34 11.15 -16.90 -3.72
CA THR A 34 12.18 -17.35 -4.68
C THR A 34 13.60 -16.94 -4.29
N GLN A 35 13.79 -16.27 -3.14
CA GLN A 35 15.08 -15.73 -2.66
C GLN A 35 15.76 -14.75 -3.63
N GLN A 36 15.03 -14.20 -4.59
CA GLN A 36 15.53 -13.22 -5.57
C GLN A 36 15.30 -11.77 -5.12
N LEU A 37 14.77 -11.57 -3.91
CA LEU A 37 14.45 -10.24 -3.41
C LEU A 37 15.72 -9.51 -2.95
N SER A 38 16.19 -8.58 -3.77
CA SER A 38 17.35 -7.73 -3.50
C SER A 38 17.11 -6.70 -2.40
N ASN A 39 15.86 -6.27 -2.17
CA ASN A 39 15.55 -5.22 -1.19
C ASN A 39 14.33 -5.56 -0.32
N THR A 40 14.59 -6.10 0.88
CA THR A 40 13.57 -6.43 1.89
C THR A 40 12.89 -5.20 2.50
N SER A 41 13.50 -4.00 2.40
CA SER A 41 12.91 -2.77 2.94
C SER A 41 11.63 -2.36 2.21
N GLN A 42 11.51 -2.70 0.92
CA GLN A 42 10.33 -2.43 0.11
C GLN A 42 9.09 -3.11 0.66
N LEU A 43 9.24 -4.31 1.23
CA LEU A 43 8.15 -5.08 1.84
C LEU A 43 7.61 -4.40 3.12
N LYS A 44 8.46 -3.67 3.85
CA LYS A 44 8.06 -2.84 4.98
C LYS A 44 7.44 -1.52 4.52
N ALA A 45 7.94 -0.92 3.44
CA ALA A 45 7.40 0.31 2.87
C ALA A 45 5.96 0.10 2.35
N VAL A 46 5.75 -0.93 1.52
CA VAL A 46 4.42 -1.26 0.95
C VAL A 46 3.40 -1.56 2.05
N ARG A 47 3.79 -2.30 3.10
CA ARG A 47 2.91 -2.53 4.27
C ARG A 47 2.49 -1.23 4.96
N LYS A 48 3.42 -0.29 5.15
CA LYS A 48 3.12 1.01 5.76
C LYS A 48 2.20 1.85 4.87
N ASP A 49 2.38 1.80 3.56
CA ASP A 49 1.54 2.54 2.62
C ASP A 49 0.11 1.98 2.57
N ILE A 50 -0.08 0.64 2.60
CA ILE A 50 -1.39 0.01 2.76
C ILE A 50 -2.07 0.46 4.06
N ALA A 51 -1.32 0.47 5.17
CA ALA A 51 -1.85 0.90 6.47
C ALA A 51 -2.29 2.37 6.43
N ARG A 52 -1.52 3.26 5.82
CA ARG A 52 -1.88 4.68 5.66
C ARG A 52 -3.18 4.86 4.89
N ILE A 53 -3.35 4.15 3.77
CA ILE A 53 -4.59 4.21 2.96
C ILE A 53 -5.79 3.75 3.79
N LYS A 54 -5.68 2.62 4.50
CA LYS A 54 -6.75 2.12 5.37
C LYS A 54 -7.12 3.13 6.47
N THR A 55 -6.13 3.80 7.06
CA THR A 55 -6.36 4.85 8.05
C THR A 55 -7.09 6.04 7.45
N VAL A 56 -6.70 6.51 6.26
CA VAL A 56 -7.38 7.64 5.59
C VAL A 56 -8.81 7.28 5.21
N ILE A 57 -9.06 6.06 4.70
CA ILE A 57 -10.42 5.57 4.43
C ILE A 57 -11.26 5.64 5.72
N LYS A 58 -10.73 5.14 6.84
CA LYS A 58 -11.42 5.20 8.14
C LYS A 58 -11.67 6.64 8.61
N GLN A 59 -10.73 7.56 8.36
CA GLN A 59 -10.87 8.99 8.68
C GLN A 59 -11.90 9.73 7.81
N LYS A 60 -12.27 9.19 6.64
CA LYS A 60 -13.32 9.76 5.77
C LYS A 60 -14.71 9.21 6.03
N VAL A 61 -14.79 8.03 6.66
CA VAL A 61 -16.05 7.33 6.95
C VAL A 61 -16.61 7.73 8.32
N ASN A 62 -15.74 8.04 9.28
CA ASN A 62 -16.09 8.66 10.57
C ASN A 62 -16.08 10.19 10.44
#